data_AF-A0A3D0R4Y3-F1
#
_entry.id   AF-A0A3D0R4Y3-F1
#
_cell.length_a   1.000
_cell.length_b   1.000
_cell.length_c   1.000
_cell.angle_alpha   90.00
_cell.angle_beta   90.00
_cell.angle_gamma   90.00
#
_symmetry.space_group_name_H-M   'P 1'
#
loop_
_entity.id
_entity.type
_entity.pdbx_description
1 polymer ?
#
loop_
_entity_poly.entity_id
_entity_poly.type
_entity_poly.pdbx_seq_one_letter_code
_entity_poly.pdbx_strand_id
1 'polypeptide(L)' 'MNNQSSQLATRRLILRPPRLGDEKPLNQAINRSLPELQRWMPWANDPSMQPTIRYVKEGINSWESDALHDFP' A
#
# COMPACT_ATOMS: atom_id res chain seq x y z
N MET A 1 5.42 -24.92 -12.85
CA MET A 1 5.67 -23.85 -11.86
C MET A 1 4.36 -23.60 -11.14
N ASN A 2 4.22 -24.10 -9.91
CA ASN A 2 2.93 -24.13 -9.21
C ASN A 2 2.62 -22.75 -8.64
N ASN A 3 1.57 -22.14 -9.18
CA ASN A 3 1.01 -20.84 -8.83
C ASN A 3 0.38 -20.92 -7.42
N GLN A 4 1.19 -20.74 -6.37
CA GLN A 4 0.67 -20.57 -5.02
C GLN A 4 -0.03 -19.21 -4.96
N SER A 5 -1.31 -19.22 -4.60
CA SER A 5 -2.20 -18.06 -4.58
C SER A 5 -1.59 -16.86 -3.86
N SER A 6 -1.28 -15.79 -4.60
CA SER A 6 -0.66 -14.55 -4.09
C SER A 6 -1.58 -13.70 -3.21
N GLN A 7 -2.79 -14.18 -2.92
CA GLN A 7 -3.80 -13.45 -2.16
C GLN A 7 -4.45 -14.35 -1.12
N LEU A 8 -4.76 -13.78 0.04
CA LEU A 8 -5.53 -14.40 1.10
C LEU A 8 -6.93 -13.76 1.11
N ALA A 9 -7.97 -14.58 1.11
CA ALA A 9 -9.35 -14.08 1.09
C ALA A 9 -10.18 -14.71 2.21
N THR A 10 -11.04 -13.88 2.78
CA THR A 10 -12.17 -14.30 3.63
C THR A 10 -13.46 -13.90 2.95
N ARG A 11 -14.61 -14.20 3.56
CA ARG A 11 -15.92 -13.77 3.03
C ARG A 11 -16.03 -12.25 2.84
N ARG A 12 -15.29 -11.44 3.60
CA ARG A 12 -15.45 -9.97 3.63
C ARG A 12 -14.19 -9.20 3.21
N LEU A 13 -13.04 -9.84 3.14
CA LEU A 13 -11.75 -9.18 2.95
C LEU A 13 -10.87 -9.96 1.99
N ILE A 14 -10.09 -9.23 1.21
CA ILE A 14 -9.04 -9.75 0.34
C ILE A 14 -7.75 -9.01 0.71
N LEU A 15 -6.72 -9.77 1.06
CA LEU A 15 -5.35 -9.31 1.16
C LEU A 15 -4.61 -9.77 -0.08
N ARG A 16 -4.01 -8.84 -0.81
CA ARG A 16 -3.33 -9.10 -2.07
C ARG A 16 -2.14 -8.15 -2.25
N PRO A 17 -1.22 -8.45 -3.18
CA PRO A 17 -0.12 -7.56 -3.49
C PRO A 17 -0.64 -6.23 -4.06
N PRO A 18 0.13 -5.14 -3.91
CA PRO A 18 -0.16 -3.87 -4.58
C PRO A 18 -0.24 -4.06 -6.10
N ARG A 19 -1.07 -3.26 -6.76
CA ARG A 19 -1.26 -3.24 -8.21
C ARG A 19 -1.41 -1.80 -8.69
N LEU A 20 -1.12 -1.57 -9.98
CA LEU A 20 -1.41 -0.30 -10.63
C LEU A 20 -2.90 0.05 -10.47
N GLY A 21 -3.18 1.28 -10.08
CA GLY A 21 -4.53 1.77 -9.78
C GLY A 21 -4.87 1.78 -8.29
N ASP A 22 -4.09 1.11 -7.43
CA ASP A 22 -4.31 1.12 -5.96
C ASP A 22 -3.99 2.48 -5.34
N GLU A 23 -3.18 3.31 -6.00
CA GLU A 23 -2.75 4.59 -5.49
C GLU A 23 -3.93 5.52 -5.17
N LYS A 24 -5.02 5.49 -5.96
CA LYS A 24 -6.18 6.36 -5.76
C LYS A 24 -7.01 5.98 -4.53
N PRO A 25 -7.53 4.74 -4.40
CA PRO A 25 -8.26 4.35 -3.19
C PRO A 25 -7.38 4.38 -1.94
N LEU A 26 -6.07 4.11 -2.06
CA LEU A 26 -5.13 4.23 -0.95
C LEU A 26 -4.97 5.68 -0.49
N ASN A 27 -4.74 6.62 -1.41
CA ASN A 27 -4.60 8.04 -1.06
C ASN A 27 -5.88 8.60 -0.43
N GLN A 28 -7.05 8.17 -0.92
CA GLN A 28 -8.34 8.51 -0.32
C GLN A 28 -8.50 7.99 1.11
N ALA A 29 -8.06 6.75 1.38
CA ALA A 29 -8.08 6.19 2.72
C ALA A 29 -7.14 6.95 3.67
N ILE A 30 -5.92 7.26 3.22
CA ILE A 30 -4.95 8.07 3.97
C ILE A 30 -5.54 9.44 4.33
N ASN A 31 -6.08 10.16 3.33
CA ASN A 31 -6.66 11.48 3.54
C ASN A 31 -7.86 11.46 4.49
N ARG A 32 -8.68 10.42 4.43
CA ARG A 32 -9.85 10.26 5.31
C ARG A 32 -9.45 10.07 6.78
N SER A 33 -8.30 9.45 7.06
CA SER A 33 -7.80 9.20 8.41
C SER A 33 -6.60 10.07 8.78
N LEU A 34 -6.30 11.12 8.01
CA LEU A 34 -5.08 11.90 8.15
C LEU A 34 -4.88 12.50 9.56
N PRO A 35 -5.92 13.12 10.18
CA PRO A 35 -5.76 13.73 11.51
C PRO A 35 -5.36 12.71 12.59
N GLU A 36 -5.90 11.49 12.52
CA GLU A 36 -5.56 10.42 13.45
C GLU A 36 -4.22 9.76 13.11
N LEU A 37 -3.93 9.61 11.81
CA LEU A 37 -2.77 8.90 11.29
C LEU A 37 -1.46 9.67 11.53
N GLN A 38 -1.43 10.98 11.30
CA GLN A 38 -0.24 11.83 11.44
C GLN A 38 0.39 11.80 12.83
N ARG A 39 -0.40 11.49 13.87
CA ARG A 39 0.10 11.34 15.24
C ARG A 39 1.04 10.14 15.41
N TRP A 40 0.83 9.08 14.62
CA TRP A 40 1.49 7.79 14.79
C TRP A 40 2.42 7.43 13.65
N MET A 41 2.19 8.03 12.47
CA MET A 41 2.86 7.69 11.23
C MET A 41 3.56 8.93 10.66
N PRO A 42 4.87 9.11 10.92
CA PRO A 42 5.63 10.28 10.45
C PRO A 42 5.60 10.47 8.93
N TRP A 43 5.50 9.38 8.16
CA TRP A 43 5.35 9.41 6.70
C TRP A 43 4.06 10.06 6.22
N ALA A 44 3.03 10.18 7.06
CA ALA A 44 1.74 10.76 6.68
C ALA A 44 1.74 12.30 6.67
N ASN A 45 2.90 12.94 6.53
CA ASN A 45 3.04 14.40 6.55
C ASN A 45 2.63 15.09 5.23
N ASP A 46 2.67 14.37 4.10
CA ASP A 46 2.29 14.85 2.79
C ASP A 46 1.03 14.10 2.29
N PRO A 47 -0.15 14.74 2.30
CA PRO A 47 -1.40 14.12 1.84
C PRO A 47 -1.56 14.09 0.32
N SER A 48 -0.60 14.64 -0.44
CA SER A 48 -0.66 14.68 -1.89
C SER A 48 -0.60 13.29 -2.52
N MET A 49 -0.94 13.21 -3.80
CA MET A 49 -1.00 11.95 -4.53
C MET A 49 0.39 11.35 -4.81
N GLN A 50 1.42 12.18 -4.93
CA GLN A 50 2.75 11.77 -5.40
C GLN A 50 3.45 10.75 -4.47
N PRO A 51 3.45 10.94 -3.14
CA PRO A 51 3.98 9.93 -2.22
C PRO A 51 3.26 8.58 -2.35
N THR A 52 1.93 8.59 -2.51
CA THR A 52 1.16 7.35 -2.65
C THR A 52 1.50 6.61 -3.95
N ILE A 53 1.66 7.32 -5.07
CA ILE A 53 2.08 6.73 -6.36
C ILE A 53 3.44 6.05 -6.19
N ARG A 54 4.40 6.74 -5.56
CA ARG A 54 5.74 6.20 -5.32
C ARG A 54 5.66 4.93 -4.47
N TYR A 55 4.95 4.98 -3.36
CA TYR A 55 4.79 3.86 -2.43
C TYR A 55 4.18 2.63 -3.11
N VAL A 56 3.13 2.81 -3.93
CA VAL A 56 2.53 1.68 -4.68
C VAL A 56 3.52 1.09 -5.68
N LYS A 57 4.25 1.94 -6.43
CA LYS A 57 5.24 1.47 -7.41
C LYS A 57 6.37 0.69 -6.74
N GLU A 58 6.89 1.19 -5.63
CA GLU A 58 7.93 0.52 -4.85
C GLU A 58 7.43 -0.79 -4.26
N GLY A 59 6.20 -0.81 -3.73
CA GLY A 59 5.56 -2.00 -3.20
C GLY A 59 5.29 -3.11 -4.23
N ILE A 60 5.01 -2.75 -5.49
CA ILE A 60 4.93 -3.72 -6.59
C ILE A 60 6.30 -4.39 -6.80
N ASN A 61 7.36 -3.57 -6.90
CA ASN A 61 8.72 -4.07 -7.15
C ASN A 61 9.26 -4.91 -5.98
N SER A 62 8.98 -4.51 -4.73
CA SER A 62 9.47 -5.24 -3.55
C SER A 62 8.78 -6.58 -3.39
N TRP A 63 7.48 -6.65 -3.68
CA TRP A 63 6.73 -7.91 -3.62
C TRP A 63 7.24 -8.95 -4.63
N GLU A 64 7.71 -8.51 -5.80
CA GLU A 64 8.28 -9.39 -6.83
C GLU A 64 9.69 -9.90 -6.50
N SER A 65 10.41 -9.21 -5.60
CA SER A 65 11.84 -9.47 -5.35
C SER A 65 12.14 -10.17 -4.02
N ASP A 66 11.12 -10.52 -3.22
CA ASP A 66 11.26 -11.04 -1.84
C ASP A 66 12.17 -10.15 -0.95
N ALA A 67 12.33 -8.89 -1.35
CA ALA A 67 13.14 -7.92 -0.65
C ALA A 67 12.29 -7.19 0.39
N LEU A 68 12.74 -7.19 1.65
CA LEU A 68 12.16 -6.38 2.71
C LEU A 68 12.23 -4.90 2.30
N HIS A 69 11.06 -4.30 2.11
CA HIS A 69 10.92 -2.86 1.94
C HIS A 69 10.69 -2.24 3.32
N ASP A 70 11.62 -1.38 3.75
CA ASP A 70 11.45 -0.59 4.96
C ASP A 70 10.37 0.48 4.74
N PHE A 71 9.49 0.64 5.73
CA PHE A 71 8.51 1.71 5.73
C PHE A 71 9.24 3.06 5.95
N PRO A 72 8.87 4.13 5.21
CA PRO A 72 9.44 5.45 5.40
C PRO A 72 9.13 6.06 6.78
#